data_AF-A0A705GUD0-F1
#
_entry.id   AF-A0A705GUD0-F1
#
_cell.length_a   1.000
_cell.length_b   1.000
_cell.length_c   1.000
_cell.angle_alpha   90.00
_cell.angle_beta   90.00
_cell.angle_gamma   90.00
#
_symmetry.space_group_name_H-M   'P 1'
#
loop_
_entity.id
_entity.type
_entity.pdbx_description
1 polymer ?
#
loop_
_entity_poly.entity_id
_entity_poly.type
_entity_poly.pdbx_seq_one_letter_code
_entity_poly.pdbx_strand_id
1 'polypeptide(L)'
;KFRFVGADAFSPDELRTDLFSDDEGGYVDCVALDAALLEKLQAVAEFLREAEGWEWCAGRMEPVGECREDAGTYRCLPEPEAVLTEAEEERLNELMARYDALENQCEESDLLEAEMKLMRCMAKVRAWTPEMRAGGGVVVSWRYGNVCVQRGVQLRSEDDAADDADRTEQVQEKASVEEISLPLLTKMSSERTLAVQAALMQQPDKSLTLLAWTLCLNVFGSGAYSKPAQISLECKHYSLTSDAPSGKEGAAFMALMAEKARLAALLPEGWSRDMTTFLSLSQEVLLSLLSFCTACSLNGVQTREYGHTSRSPLDTLESAIGFHMRDWWQPTKANFFGHLKKPQIIAALNEAGLSGAARDAEKMKKGDAAEHAEHHMKDNRWVPGWMCAPHPQTDTTERTDNLADAA
;
A
#
# COMPACT_ATOMS: atom_id res chain seq x y z
N LYS A 1 21.93 -16.65 -1.36
CA LYS A 1 21.90 -17.78 -0.42
C LYS A 1 23.29 -18.38 -0.27
N PHE A 2 23.83 -19.09 -1.28
CA PHE A 2 25.16 -19.74 -1.18
C PHE A 2 26.29 -18.80 -0.74
N ARG A 3 26.45 -17.64 -1.38
CA ARG A 3 27.45 -16.61 -0.97
C ARG A 3 27.30 -16.13 0.47
N PHE A 4 26.08 -16.10 1.00
CA PHE A 4 25.82 -15.72 2.38
C PHE A 4 26.12 -16.86 3.35
N VAL A 5 25.75 -18.10 3.00
CA VAL A 5 26.01 -19.29 3.82
C VAL A 5 27.51 -19.58 3.90
N GLY A 6 28.21 -19.51 2.77
CA GLY A 6 29.62 -19.85 2.63
C GLY A 6 29.83 -21.32 2.23
N ALA A 7 30.92 -21.62 1.54
CA ALA A 7 31.25 -22.98 1.12
C ALA A 7 31.58 -23.89 2.32
N ASP A 8 32.12 -23.32 3.40
CA ASP A 8 32.50 -24.05 4.62
C ASP A 8 31.33 -24.71 5.36
N ALA A 9 30.09 -24.32 5.03
CA ALA A 9 28.89 -24.93 5.59
C ALA A 9 28.52 -26.27 4.94
N PHE A 10 29.19 -26.65 3.85
CA PHE A 10 28.89 -27.86 3.07
C PHE A 10 30.10 -28.79 3.03
N SER A 11 29.85 -30.09 3.03
CA SER A 11 30.91 -31.07 2.82
C SER A 11 31.36 -31.10 1.34
N PRO A 12 32.61 -31.54 1.05
CA PRO A 12 33.10 -31.64 -0.32
C PRO A 12 32.24 -32.54 -1.23
N ASP A 13 31.52 -33.51 -0.66
CA ASP A 13 30.64 -34.42 -1.40
C ASP A 13 29.28 -33.78 -1.76
N GLU A 14 28.87 -32.72 -1.05
CA GLU A 14 27.65 -31.94 -1.30
C GLU A 14 27.87 -30.79 -2.29
N LEU A 15 29.13 -30.40 -2.49
CA LEU A 15 29.56 -29.40 -3.46
C LEU A 15 29.93 -30.06 -4.77
N ARG A 16 29.03 -30.01 -5.76
CA ARG A 16 29.37 -30.47 -7.12
C ARG A 16 30.07 -29.37 -7.89
N THR A 17 31.39 -29.45 -7.99
CA THR A 17 32.19 -28.54 -8.81
C THR A 17 32.02 -28.88 -10.30
N ASP A 18 31.79 -27.87 -11.13
CA ASP A 18 31.79 -28.05 -12.58
C ASP A 18 33.23 -28.18 -13.06
N LEU A 19 33.57 -29.35 -13.61
CA LEU A 19 34.93 -29.68 -14.08
C LEU A 19 35.32 -28.93 -15.37
N PHE A 20 34.40 -28.19 -15.98
CA PHE A 20 34.60 -27.51 -17.27
C PHE A 20 34.40 -25.99 -17.22
N SER A 21 34.13 -25.38 -16.06
CA SER A 21 34.03 -23.92 -15.92
C SER A 21 35.34 -23.31 -15.41
N ASP A 22 35.81 -22.23 -16.06
CA ASP A 22 36.94 -21.42 -15.57
C ASP A 22 36.58 -20.56 -14.35
N ASP A 23 35.28 -20.40 -14.07
CA ASP A 23 34.77 -19.85 -12.81
C ASP A 23 34.73 -20.97 -11.76
N GLU A 24 35.02 -20.67 -10.48
CA GLU A 24 34.82 -21.57 -9.32
C GLU A 24 33.31 -21.85 -9.06
N GLY A 25 32.58 -22.23 -10.11
CA GLY A 25 31.17 -22.52 -10.10
C GLY A 25 30.92 -23.96 -9.66
N GLY A 26 30.07 -24.11 -8.65
CA GLY A 26 29.56 -25.41 -8.22
C GLY A 26 28.07 -25.37 -7.94
N TYR A 27 27.45 -26.54 -7.90
CA TYR A 27 26.05 -26.75 -7.58
C TYR A 27 25.94 -27.43 -6.21
N VAL A 28 25.11 -26.87 -5.34
CA VAL A 28 24.71 -27.49 -4.06
C VAL A 28 23.22 -27.82 -4.12
N ASP A 29 22.81 -28.89 -3.43
CA ASP A 29 21.40 -29.24 -3.30
C ASP A 29 20.60 -28.10 -2.64
N CYS A 30 19.42 -27.80 -3.18
CA CYS A 30 18.61 -26.67 -2.72
C CYS A 30 18.07 -26.85 -1.30
N VAL A 31 17.80 -28.08 -0.87
CA VAL A 31 17.32 -28.39 0.47
C VAL A 31 18.44 -28.22 1.48
N ALA A 32 19.64 -28.73 1.16
CA ALA A 32 20.84 -28.53 1.98
C ALA A 32 21.17 -27.04 2.13
N LEU A 33 21.08 -26.28 1.03
CA LEU A 33 21.30 -24.83 1.04
C LEU A 33 20.29 -24.07 1.89
N ASP A 34 19.01 -24.46 1.84
CA ASP A 34 17.96 -23.81 2.62
C ASP A 34 18.05 -24.15 4.11
N ALA A 35 18.47 -25.37 4.46
CA ALA A 35 18.76 -25.76 5.85
C ALA A 35 19.96 -24.98 6.42
N ALA A 36 21.08 -24.94 5.71
CA ALA A 36 22.27 -24.20 6.12
C ALA A 36 22.02 -22.67 6.19
N LEU A 37 21.15 -22.15 5.31
CA LEU A 37 20.68 -20.77 5.39
C LEU A 37 19.90 -20.52 6.68
N LEU A 38 18.94 -21.37 7.01
CA LEU A 38 18.14 -21.23 8.22
C LEU A 38 19.00 -21.26 9.49
N GLU A 39 19.94 -22.20 9.57
CA GLU A 39 20.91 -22.28 10.67
C GLU A 39 21.74 -21.01 10.80
N LYS A 40 22.23 -20.47 9.67
CA LYS A 40 23.00 -19.22 9.69
C LYS A 40 22.16 -18.02 10.11
N LEU A 41 20.89 -17.94 9.68
CA LEU A 41 19.98 -16.89 10.12
C LEU A 41 19.69 -16.99 11.62
N GLN A 42 19.52 -18.21 12.14
CA GLN A 42 19.35 -18.45 13.57
C GLN A 42 20.58 -18.02 14.37
N ALA A 43 21.79 -18.34 13.91
CA ALA A 43 23.03 -17.89 14.56
C ALA A 43 23.17 -16.36 14.57
N VAL A 44 22.77 -15.68 13.49
CA VAL A 44 22.74 -14.20 13.45
C VAL A 44 21.69 -13.65 14.42
N ALA A 45 20.51 -14.26 14.52
CA ALA A 45 19.47 -13.88 15.47
C ALA A 45 19.95 -14.01 16.92
N GLU A 46 20.66 -15.10 17.26
CA GLU A 46 21.24 -15.33 18.57
C GLU A 46 22.33 -14.32 18.92
N PHE A 47 23.22 -14.03 17.97
CA PHE A 47 24.23 -12.99 18.15
C PHE A 47 23.60 -11.62 18.45
N LEU A 48 22.57 -11.24 17.69
CA LEU A 48 21.87 -9.97 17.92
C LEU A 48 21.11 -9.97 19.25
N ARG A 49 20.52 -11.10 19.65
CA ARG A 49 19.86 -11.25 20.95
C ARG A 49 20.84 -10.97 22.08
N GLU A 50 22.02 -11.56 22.04
CA GLU A 50 23.04 -11.41 23.09
C GLU A 50 23.69 -10.03 23.09
N ALA A 51 24.01 -9.50 21.91
CA ALA A 51 24.64 -8.18 21.77
C ALA A 51 23.69 -7.03 22.14
N GLU A 52 22.39 -7.17 21.81
CA GLU A 52 21.40 -6.11 22.03
C GLU A 52 20.51 -6.38 23.27
N GLY A 53 20.53 -7.57 23.86
CA GLY A 53 19.78 -7.89 25.09
C GLY A 53 18.28 -8.12 24.87
N TRP A 54 17.88 -8.72 23.75
CA TRP A 54 16.49 -9.10 23.48
C TRP A 54 16.07 -10.34 24.28
N GLU A 55 14.79 -10.43 24.66
CA GLU A 55 14.27 -11.56 25.44
C GLU A 55 14.32 -12.88 24.66
N TRP A 56 13.98 -12.84 23.37
CA TRP A 56 13.98 -14.00 22.50
C TRP A 56 14.46 -13.66 21.09
N CYS A 57 14.76 -14.69 20.31
CA CYS A 57 15.18 -14.52 18.92
C CYS A 57 14.74 -15.69 18.04
N ALA A 58 14.59 -15.43 16.74
CA ALA A 58 14.33 -16.48 15.75
C ALA A 58 14.98 -16.18 14.39
N GLY A 59 15.65 -17.18 13.83
CA GLY A 59 16.01 -17.25 12.43
C GLY A 59 14.86 -17.90 11.64
N ARG A 60 14.40 -17.24 10.58
CA ARG A 60 13.27 -17.72 9.76
C ARG A 60 13.57 -17.55 8.28
N MET A 61 12.96 -18.39 7.44
CA MET A 61 13.07 -18.22 5.98
C MET A 61 12.33 -17.00 5.48
N GLU A 62 11.23 -16.64 6.16
CA GLU A 62 10.39 -15.48 5.83
C GLU A 62 10.34 -14.51 7.02
N PRO A 63 10.20 -13.19 6.76
CA PRO A 63 10.00 -12.19 7.81
C PRO A 63 8.69 -12.44 8.56
N VAL A 64 8.62 -11.96 9.81
CA VAL A 64 7.33 -11.88 10.53
C VAL A 64 6.43 -10.94 9.76
N GLY A 65 5.33 -11.49 9.26
CA GLY A 65 4.31 -10.74 8.52
C GLY A 65 3.16 -10.30 9.42
N GLU A 66 2.38 -9.34 8.94
CA GLU A 66 1.17 -8.86 9.62
C GLU A 66 -0.09 -9.71 9.30
N CYS A 67 0.06 -10.86 8.65
CA CYS A 67 -1.07 -11.67 8.15
C CYS A 67 -0.90 -13.17 8.47
N ARG A 68 -2.02 -13.89 8.70
CA ARG A 68 -2.12 -15.34 8.98
C ARG A 68 -1.54 -15.78 10.34
N GLU A 69 -0.93 -16.97 10.43
CA GLU A 69 -0.41 -17.60 11.67
C GLU A 69 0.52 -16.69 12.47
N ASP A 70 1.31 -15.86 11.77
CA ASP A 70 2.21 -14.89 12.40
C ASP A 70 1.45 -13.79 13.15
N ALA A 71 0.33 -13.31 12.62
CA ALA A 71 -0.50 -12.33 13.32
C ALA A 71 -1.09 -12.90 14.61
N GLY A 72 -1.37 -14.21 14.66
CA GLY A 72 -1.83 -14.89 15.87
C GLY A 72 -0.73 -15.09 16.93
N THR A 73 0.54 -15.08 16.52
CA THR A 73 1.68 -15.47 17.36
C THR A 73 2.56 -14.28 17.75
N TYR A 74 2.66 -13.26 16.90
CA TYR A 74 3.62 -12.17 17.00
C TYR A 74 2.95 -10.79 16.91
N ARG A 75 3.44 -9.82 17.69
CA ARG A 75 3.11 -8.39 17.60
C ARG A 75 4.39 -7.59 17.37
N CYS A 76 4.51 -6.91 16.24
CA CYS A 76 5.66 -6.01 15.99
C CYS A 76 5.41 -4.64 16.65
N LEU A 77 6.30 -4.24 17.55
CA LEU A 77 6.30 -2.89 18.12
C LEU A 77 6.74 -1.86 17.07
N PRO A 78 6.21 -0.63 17.11
CA PRO A 78 6.70 0.45 16.26
C PRO A 78 8.18 0.72 16.55
N GLU A 79 8.97 0.91 15.49
CA GLU A 79 10.39 1.25 15.64
C GLU A 79 10.53 2.63 16.30
N PRO A 80 11.25 2.77 17.42
CA PRO A 80 11.42 4.05 18.10
C PRO A 80 12.25 5.00 17.24
N GLU A 81 12.00 6.31 17.39
CA GLU A 81 12.80 7.33 16.73
C GLU A 81 14.25 7.27 17.22
N ALA A 82 15.20 7.43 16.30
CA ALA A 82 16.62 7.40 16.62
C ALA A 82 16.98 8.57 17.53
N VAL A 83 17.48 8.27 18.72
CA VAL A 83 18.03 9.30 19.62
C VAL A 83 19.53 9.37 19.37
N LEU A 84 19.95 10.42 18.66
CA LEU A 84 21.37 10.73 18.46
C LEU A 84 21.90 11.47 19.69
N THR A 85 23.13 11.17 20.10
CA THR A 85 23.83 11.98 21.09
C THR A 85 24.41 13.23 20.42
N GLU A 86 24.63 14.31 21.16
CA GLU A 86 25.21 15.56 20.62
C GLU A 86 26.52 15.31 19.85
N ALA A 87 27.38 14.41 20.36
CA ALA A 87 28.63 14.03 19.70
C ALA A 87 28.41 13.28 18.37
N GLU A 88 27.32 12.53 18.24
CA GLU A 88 26.98 11.80 17.01
C GLU A 88 26.30 12.67 15.98
N GLU A 89 25.50 13.65 16.42
CA GLU A 89 24.99 14.69 15.53
C GLU A 89 26.13 15.53 14.95
N GLU A 90 27.10 15.93 15.78
CA GLU A 90 28.29 16.66 15.32
C GLU A 90 29.11 15.82 14.33
N ARG A 91 29.30 14.52 14.62
CA ARG A 91 30.00 13.60 13.71
C ARG A 91 29.24 13.38 12.40
N LEU A 92 27.91 13.24 12.44
CA LEU A 92 27.08 13.13 11.23
C LEU A 92 27.12 14.40 10.39
N ASN A 93 27.10 15.57 11.03
CA ASN A 93 27.24 16.85 10.35
C ASN A 93 28.61 17.00 9.68
N GLU A 94 29.68 16.56 10.36
CA GLU A 94 31.03 16.52 9.78
C GLU A 94 31.10 15.60 8.55
N LEU A 95 30.56 14.38 8.64
CA LEU A 95 30.53 13.44 7.53
C LEU A 95 29.68 13.96 6.37
N MET A 96 28.53 14.59 6.65
CA MET A 96 27.67 15.19 5.64
C MET A 96 28.37 16.36 4.93
N ALA A 97 29.07 17.22 5.66
CA ALA A 97 29.86 18.31 5.05
C ALA A 97 31.02 17.79 4.18
N ARG A 98 31.66 16.68 4.56
CA ARG A 98 32.67 16.00 3.73
C ARG A 98 32.06 15.37 2.49
N TYR A 99 30.89 14.74 2.63
CA TYR A 99 30.13 14.18 1.52
C TYR A 99 29.72 15.26 0.51
N ASP A 100 29.16 16.38 0.98
CA ASP A 100 28.74 17.50 0.14
C ASP A 100 29.91 18.21 -0.57
N ALA A 101 31.12 18.14 0.01
CA ALA A 101 32.34 18.68 -0.61
C ALA A 101 32.91 17.78 -1.71
N LEU A 102 32.46 16.52 -1.83
CA LEU A 102 32.88 15.62 -2.90
C LEU A 102 32.04 15.87 -4.15
N GLU A 103 32.65 16.44 -5.19
CA GLU A 103 32.05 16.48 -6.53
C GLU A 103 32.19 15.09 -7.20
N ASN A 104 31.12 14.28 -7.13
CA ASN A 104 30.85 12.98 -7.80
C ASN A 104 31.03 11.69 -6.97
N GLN A 105 30.28 10.65 -7.37
CA GLN A 105 30.26 9.27 -6.85
C GLN A 105 31.63 8.58 -6.96
N CYS A 106 32.47 8.76 -5.95
CA CYS A 106 33.73 8.03 -5.77
C CYS A 106 33.60 6.99 -4.65
N GLU A 107 34.55 6.05 -4.55
CA GLU A 107 34.57 5.04 -3.48
C GLU A 107 34.55 5.67 -2.08
N GLU A 108 35.12 6.88 -1.92
CA GLU A 108 35.09 7.63 -0.67
C GLU A 108 33.68 8.13 -0.31
N SER A 109 32.89 8.55 -1.30
CA SER A 109 31.47 8.91 -1.11
C SER A 109 30.64 7.71 -0.63
N ASP A 110 30.85 6.52 -1.22
CA ASP A 110 30.14 5.29 -0.83
C ASP A 110 30.49 4.87 0.62
N LEU A 111 31.77 5.04 1.01
CA LEU A 111 32.21 4.77 2.37
C LEU A 111 31.60 5.75 3.39
N LEU A 112 31.54 7.04 3.05
CA LEU A 112 30.91 8.05 3.90
C LEU A 112 29.40 7.80 4.08
N GLU A 113 28.70 7.46 3.01
CA GLU A 113 27.28 7.09 3.07
C GLU A 113 27.06 5.85 3.95
N ALA A 114 27.92 4.83 3.81
CA ALA A 114 27.87 3.64 4.66
C ALA A 114 28.12 3.95 6.14
N GLU A 115 29.08 4.83 6.47
CA GLU A 115 29.37 5.28 7.84
C GLU A 115 28.17 6.04 8.43
N MET A 116 27.58 6.97 7.67
CA MET A 116 26.38 7.71 8.08
C MET A 116 25.19 6.78 8.32
N LYS A 117 24.98 5.80 7.44
CA LYS A 117 23.92 4.79 7.57
C LYS A 117 24.13 3.92 8.80
N LEU A 118 25.36 3.48 9.06
CA LEU A 118 25.71 2.67 10.22
C LEU A 118 25.44 3.43 11.53
N MET A 119 25.82 4.70 11.62
CA MET A 119 25.53 5.53 12.80
C MET A 119 24.03 5.69 13.05
N ARG A 120 23.24 5.98 12.00
CA ARG A 120 21.77 6.04 12.13
C ARG A 120 21.17 4.71 12.59
N CYS A 121 21.66 3.58 12.07
CA CYS A 121 21.24 2.25 12.51
C CYS A 121 21.59 2.00 13.98
N MET A 122 22.79 2.35 14.44
CA MET A 122 23.18 2.19 15.86
C MET A 122 22.34 3.08 16.79
N ALA A 123 22.00 4.30 16.37
CA ALA A 123 21.12 5.18 17.12
C ALA A 123 19.71 4.59 17.28
N LYS A 124 19.16 4.02 16.20
CA LYS A 124 17.88 3.28 16.25
C LYS A 124 17.93 2.08 17.18
N VAL A 125 19.02 1.29 17.13
CA VAL A 125 19.21 0.15 18.06
C VAL A 125 19.23 0.63 19.51
N ARG A 126 19.91 1.73 19.82
CA ARG A 126 19.95 2.30 21.18
C ARG A 126 18.62 2.88 21.65
N ALA A 127 17.80 3.38 20.73
CA ALA A 127 16.48 3.92 21.07
C ALA A 127 15.52 2.88 21.66
N TRP A 128 15.76 1.58 21.43
CA TRP A 128 15.03 0.52 22.12
C TRP A 128 15.42 0.47 23.59
N THR A 129 14.49 0.82 24.50
CA THR A 129 14.77 0.81 25.94
C THR A 129 14.88 -0.61 26.48
N PRO A 130 15.57 -0.82 27.62
CA PRO A 130 15.66 -2.14 28.25
C PRO A 130 14.29 -2.79 28.50
N GLU A 131 13.27 -1.99 28.83
CA GLU A 131 11.90 -2.45 29.06
C GLU A 131 11.27 -2.99 27.77
N MET A 132 11.48 -2.32 26.63
CA MET A 132 11.00 -2.78 25.33
C MET A 132 11.71 -4.05 24.86
N ARG A 133 12.98 -4.22 25.21
CA ARG A 133 13.77 -5.41 24.88
C ARG A 133 13.42 -6.61 25.77
N ALA A 134 13.02 -6.35 27.02
CA ALA A 134 12.66 -7.38 28.00
C ALA A 134 11.33 -8.10 27.70
N GLY A 135 10.47 -7.51 26.86
CA GLY A 135 9.22 -8.13 26.39
C GLY A 135 9.18 -8.31 24.87
N GLY A 136 10.32 -8.16 24.19
CA GLY A 136 10.44 -8.14 22.74
C GLY A 136 11.59 -9.02 22.25
N GLY A 137 11.53 -9.40 20.99
CA GLY A 137 12.50 -10.26 20.35
C GLY A 137 13.03 -9.69 19.05
N VAL A 138 14.09 -10.33 18.57
CA VAL A 138 14.70 -10.05 17.26
C VAL A 138 14.49 -11.23 16.31
N VAL A 139 13.90 -10.96 15.14
CA VAL A 139 13.71 -11.95 14.09
C VAL A 139 14.61 -11.62 12.91
N VAL A 140 15.39 -12.61 12.48
CA VAL A 140 16.28 -12.50 11.33
C VAL A 140 15.77 -13.40 10.22
N SER A 141 15.55 -12.83 9.04
CA SER A 141 14.99 -13.55 7.90
C SER A 141 15.72 -13.27 6.59
N TRP A 142 15.39 -14.04 5.55
CA TRP A 142 15.98 -13.89 4.22
C TRP A 142 14.96 -13.34 3.22
N ARG A 143 15.20 -12.14 2.69
CA ARG A 143 14.29 -11.50 1.73
C ARG A 143 15.05 -10.85 0.58
N TYR A 144 14.60 -11.11 -0.65
CA TYR A 144 15.17 -10.54 -1.89
C TYR A 144 16.72 -10.62 -1.98
N GLY A 145 17.29 -11.70 -1.47
CA GLY A 145 18.75 -11.93 -1.54
C GLY A 145 19.56 -11.28 -0.42
N ASN A 146 18.92 -10.66 0.58
CA ASN A 146 19.57 -10.01 1.72
C ASN A 146 19.00 -10.50 3.06
N VAL A 147 19.78 -10.31 4.12
CA VAL A 147 19.35 -10.52 5.50
C VAL A 147 18.45 -9.36 5.93
N CYS A 148 17.29 -9.67 6.49
CA CYS A 148 16.33 -8.73 7.04
C CYS A 148 16.27 -8.92 8.56
N VAL A 149 16.42 -7.84 9.33
CA VAL A 149 16.39 -7.87 10.80
C VAL A 149 15.18 -7.08 11.29
N GLN A 150 14.24 -7.75 11.96
CA GLN A 150 13.08 -7.15 12.61
C GLN A 150 13.29 -7.14 14.12
N ARG A 151 13.31 -5.95 14.72
CA ARG A 151 13.46 -5.74 16.17
C ARG A 151 12.11 -5.40 16.79
N GLY A 152 11.95 -5.69 18.09
CA GLY A 152 10.70 -5.38 18.81
C GLY A 152 9.54 -6.32 18.48
N VAL A 153 9.81 -7.59 18.16
CA VAL A 153 8.76 -8.59 17.91
C VAL A 153 8.35 -9.22 19.25
N GLN A 154 7.12 -8.99 19.73
CA GLN A 154 6.60 -9.61 20.95
C GLN A 154 5.84 -10.90 20.62
N LEU A 155 5.82 -11.86 21.55
CA LEU A 155 4.92 -13.02 21.48
C LEU A 155 3.57 -12.62 22.08
N ARG A 156 2.46 -12.97 21.41
CA ARG A 156 1.11 -12.62 21.88
C ARG A 156 0.74 -13.33 23.20
N SER A 157 0.04 -12.62 24.09
CA SER A 157 -0.54 -13.16 25.33
C SER A 157 -2.08 -12.96 25.37
N GLU A 158 -2.79 -13.55 26.34
CA GLU A 158 -4.26 -13.48 26.43
C GLU A 158 -4.80 -12.03 26.58
N ASP A 159 -3.99 -11.10 27.10
CA ASP A 159 -4.35 -9.69 27.27
C ASP A 159 -4.38 -8.90 25.94
N ASP A 160 -3.71 -9.38 24.89
CA ASP A 160 -3.73 -8.77 23.55
C ASP A 160 -5.11 -8.90 22.84
N ALA A 161 -6.00 -9.77 23.34
CA ALA A 161 -7.33 -10.01 22.77
C ALA A 161 -8.30 -8.84 23.02
N ALA A 162 -8.09 -8.03 24.06
CA ALA A 162 -8.92 -6.88 24.37
C ALA A 162 -8.63 -5.67 23.46
N ASP A 163 -7.38 -5.50 23.03
CA ASP A 163 -6.94 -4.47 22.06
C ASP A 163 -7.47 -4.79 20.64
N ASP A 164 -7.67 -6.09 20.33
CA ASP A 164 -8.28 -6.53 19.08
C ASP A 164 -9.81 -6.28 19.03
N ALA A 165 -10.49 -6.05 20.16
CA ALA A 165 -11.93 -5.75 20.18
C ALA A 165 -12.25 -4.45 19.41
N ASP A 166 -11.39 -3.44 19.52
CA ASP A 166 -11.50 -2.17 18.80
C ASP A 166 -11.10 -2.32 17.30
N ARG A 167 -10.17 -3.24 17.00
CA ARG A 167 -9.87 -3.67 15.62
C ARG A 167 -10.94 -4.59 15.02
N THR A 168 -11.81 -5.18 15.84
CA THR A 168 -12.81 -6.15 15.36
C THR A 168 -13.84 -5.43 14.48
N GLU A 169 -14.13 -4.16 14.74
CA GLU A 169 -14.96 -3.33 13.86
C GLU A 169 -14.32 -3.16 12.46
N GLN A 170 -13.00 -2.97 12.38
CA GLN A 170 -12.26 -2.93 11.10
C GLN A 170 -12.10 -4.33 10.45
N VAL A 171 -12.05 -5.41 11.25
CA VAL A 171 -11.96 -6.80 10.76
C VAL A 171 -13.31 -7.29 10.23
N GLN A 172 -14.42 -6.83 10.80
CA GLN A 172 -15.77 -7.19 10.35
C GLN A 172 -16.05 -6.60 8.95
N GLU A 173 -15.53 -5.39 8.68
CA GLU A 173 -15.52 -4.82 7.34
C GLU A 173 -14.66 -5.66 6.36
N LYS A 174 -13.44 -6.08 6.76
CA LYS A 174 -12.55 -6.94 5.95
C LYS A 174 -13.13 -8.32 5.62
N ALA A 175 -13.76 -9.00 6.60
CA ALA A 175 -14.39 -10.30 6.39
C ALA A 175 -15.55 -10.21 5.37
N SER A 176 -16.31 -9.11 5.40
CA SER A 176 -17.40 -8.88 4.43
C SER A 176 -16.88 -8.71 2.99
N VAL A 177 -15.69 -8.12 2.80
CA VAL A 177 -15.07 -7.92 1.47
C VAL A 177 -14.54 -9.23 0.90
N GLU A 178 -13.97 -10.09 1.75
CA GLU A 178 -13.40 -11.38 1.33
C GLU A 178 -14.46 -12.36 0.81
N GLU A 179 -15.72 -12.18 1.22
CA GLU A 179 -16.87 -12.93 0.70
C GLU A 179 -17.34 -12.46 -0.70
N ILE A 180 -16.91 -11.27 -1.14
CA ILE A 180 -17.22 -10.74 -2.47
C ILE A 180 -16.32 -11.39 -3.50
N SER A 181 -16.91 -12.08 -4.49
CA SER A 181 -16.16 -12.75 -5.56
C SER A 181 -15.15 -11.79 -6.23
N LEU A 182 -13.95 -12.28 -6.53
CA LEU A 182 -12.90 -11.48 -7.19
C LEU A 182 -13.38 -10.77 -8.47
N PRO A 183 -14.13 -11.42 -9.38
CA PRO A 183 -14.65 -10.71 -10.55
C PRO A 183 -15.54 -9.51 -10.19
N LEU A 184 -16.41 -9.63 -9.19
CA LEU A 184 -17.25 -8.51 -8.76
C LEU A 184 -16.42 -7.41 -8.09
N LEU A 185 -15.44 -7.77 -7.26
CA LEU A 185 -14.53 -6.84 -6.62
C LEU A 185 -13.75 -6.02 -7.67
N THR A 186 -13.16 -6.68 -8.66
CA THR A 186 -12.43 -6.01 -9.74
C THR A 186 -13.34 -5.09 -10.56
N LYS A 187 -14.56 -5.53 -10.89
CA LYS A 187 -15.56 -4.69 -11.58
C LYS A 187 -15.90 -3.44 -10.78
N MET A 188 -16.21 -3.59 -9.49
CA MET A 188 -16.67 -2.48 -8.67
C MET A 188 -15.54 -1.52 -8.28
N SER A 189 -14.33 -2.02 -8.03
CA SER A 189 -13.15 -1.16 -7.81
C SER A 189 -12.71 -0.43 -9.08
N SER A 190 -12.96 -1.01 -10.27
CA SER A 190 -12.79 -0.30 -11.55
C SER A 190 -13.83 0.82 -11.72
N GLU A 191 -15.11 0.56 -11.40
CA GLU A 191 -16.16 1.58 -11.42
C GLU A 191 -15.84 2.73 -10.44
N ARG A 192 -15.38 2.38 -9.22
CA ARG A 192 -14.92 3.34 -8.21
C ARG A 192 -13.76 4.17 -8.73
N THR A 193 -12.76 3.54 -9.35
CA THR A 193 -11.63 4.26 -9.96
C THR A 193 -12.12 5.27 -10.99
N LEU A 194 -12.97 4.86 -11.95
CA LEU A 194 -13.52 5.77 -12.97
C LEU A 194 -14.30 6.93 -12.38
N ALA A 195 -15.10 6.67 -11.34
CA ALA A 195 -15.85 7.72 -10.64
C ALA A 195 -14.92 8.74 -9.95
N VAL A 196 -13.82 8.28 -9.33
CA VAL A 196 -12.82 9.17 -8.73
C VAL A 196 -12.05 9.95 -9.79
N GLN A 197 -11.72 9.33 -10.93
CA GLN A 197 -11.12 10.05 -12.08
C GLN A 197 -12.03 11.19 -12.53
N ALA A 198 -13.33 10.92 -12.70
CA ALA A 198 -14.31 11.92 -13.13
C ALA A 198 -14.52 13.02 -12.08
N ALA A 199 -14.51 12.69 -10.79
CA ALA A 199 -14.61 13.65 -9.69
C ALA A 199 -13.37 14.55 -9.59
N LEU A 200 -12.16 13.98 -9.72
CA LEU A 200 -10.91 14.75 -9.66
C LEU A 200 -10.78 15.70 -10.85
N MET A 201 -11.22 15.27 -12.04
CA MET A 201 -11.25 16.12 -13.24
C MET A 201 -12.06 17.41 -13.04
N GLN A 202 -13.13 17.37 -12.23
CA GLN A 202 -13.92 18.56 -11.88
C GLN A 202 -13.24 19.48 -10.86
N GLN A 203 -12.09 19.09 -10.29
CA GLN A 203 -11.34 19.84 -9.29
C GLN A 203 -9.87 20.05 -9.73
N PRO A 204 -9.61 20.92 -10.73
CA PRO A 204 -8.28 21.07 -11.32
C PRO A 204 -7.18 21.42 -10.33
N ASP A 205 -7.47 22.25 -9.32
CA ASP A 205 -6.50 22.63 -8.29
C ASP A 205 -6.01 21.40 -7.52
N LYS A 206 -6.94 20.52 -7.09
CA LYS A 206 -6.60 19.29 -6.37
C LYS A 206 -5.87 18.29 -7.26
N SER A 207 -6.23 18.22 -8.55
CA SER A 207 -5.54 17.38 -9.53
C SER A 207 -4.08 17.81 -9.69
N LEU A 208 -3.84 19.12 -9.83
CA LEU A 208 -2.49 19.68 -9.93
C LEU A 208 -1.68 19.51 -8.63
N THR A 209 -2.32 19.67 -7.46
CA THR A 209 -1.68 19.35 -6.18
C THR A 209 -1.25 17.90 -6.11
N LEU A 210 -2.10 16.96 -6.53
CA LEU A 210 -1.77 15.53 -6.55
C LEU A 210 -0.62 15.23 -7.52
N LEU A 211 -0.62 15.86 -8.70
CA LEU A 211 0.46 15.74 -9.67
C LEU A 211 1.79 16.21 -9.08
N ALA A 212 1.81 17.42 -8.51
CA ALA A 212 3.00 18.00 -7.91
C ALA A 212 3.52 17.13 -6.75
N TRP A 213 2.64 16.69 -5.84
CA TRP A 213 3.00 15.79 -4.75
C TRP A 213 3.62 14.48 -5.26
N THR A 214 3.02 13.87 -6.27
CA THR A 214 3.50 12.60 -6.83
C THR A 214 4.87 12.75 -7.50
N LEU A 215 5.10 13.85 -8.24
CA LEU A 215 6.40 14.19 -8.81
C LEU A 215 7.44 14.47 -7.72
N CYS A 216 7.11 15.24 -6.69
CA CYS A 216 7.99 15.50 -5.56
C CYS A 216 8.41 14.21 -4.85
N LEU A 217 7.51 13.25 -4.65
CA LEU A 217 7.87 11.96 -4.07
C LEU A 217 8.81 11.12 -4.95
N ASN A 218 8.85 11.34 -6.27
CA ASN A 218 9.77 10.65 -7.17
C ASN A 218 11.14 11.33 -7.23
N VAL A 219 11.21 12.65 -7.03
CA VAL A 219 12.45 13.43 -7.10
C VAL A 219 13.14 13.54 -5.75
N PHE A 220 12.37 13.76 -4.68
CA PHE A 220 12.88 14.05 -3.34
C PHE A 220 12.72 12.89 -2.35
N GLY A 221 12.06 11.80 -2.73
CA GLY A 221 11.82 10.64 -1.87
C GLY A 221 12.60 9.40 -2.34
N SER A 222 13.06 8.58 -1.40
CA SER A 222 13.73 7.29 -1.66
C SER A 222 12.90 6.07 -1.22
N GLY A 223 11.62 6.27 -0.89
CA GLY A 223 10.72 5.24 -0.34
C GLY A 223 9.73 4.62 -1.34
N ALA A 224 9.24 3.42 -1.00
CA ALA A 224 8.10 2.80 -1.66
C ALA A 224 6.79 3.39 -1.08
N TYR A 225 6.19 4.33 -1.81
CA TYR A 225 4.91 4.94 -1.42
C TYR A 225 3.75 4.25 -2.14
N SER A 226 2.66 4.00 -1.44
CA SER A 226 1.37 3.71 -2.08
C SER A 226 0.82 5.01 -2.66
N LYS A 227 1.04 5.25 -3.96
CA LYS A 227 0.64 6.49 -4.63
C LYS A 227 -0.65 6.25 -5.44
N PRO A 228 -1.72 7.04 -5.25
CA PRO A 228 -2.94 6.93 -6.06
C PRO A 228 -2.72 7.31 -7.53
N ALA A 229 -1.81 8.25 -7.80
CA ALA A 229 -1.36 8.57 -9.14
C ALA A 229 -0.06 7.79 -9.45
N GLN A 230 -0.10 6.94 -10.47
CA GLN A 230 1.08 6.28 -11.00
C GLN A 230 1.59 7.08 -12.19
N ILE A 231 2.57 7.96 -11.98
CA ILE A 231 3.15 8.75 -13.07
C ILE A 231 4.11 7.87 -13.88
N SER A 232 3.49 7.03 -14.70
CA SER A 232 3.97 6.37 -15.91
C SER A 232 2.73 6.38 -16.80
N LEU A 233 2.77 7.05 -17.95
CA LEU A 233 1.54 7.38 -18.69
C LEU A 233 1.05 6.15 -19.49
N GLU A 234 0.44 5.19 -18.80
CA GLU A 234 -0.18 4.01 -19.36
C GLU A 234 -1.72 4.12 -19.22
N CYS A 235 -2.40 4.58 -20.26
CA CYS A 235 -3.85 4.79 -20.23
C CYS A 235 -4.60 3.45 -20.30
N LYS A 236 -5.22 3.03 -19.18
CA LYS A 236 -5.94 1.74 -19.07
C LYS A 236 -7.42 1.79 -19.50
N HIS A 237 -7.89 2.84 -20.20
CA HIS A 237 -9.30 2.98 -20.59
C HIS A 237 -9.89 1.75 -21.30
N TYR A 238 -9.08 1.04 -22.09
CA TYR A 238 -9.51 -0.21 -22.75
C TYR A 238 -9.86 -1.29 -21.72
N SER A 239 -8.97 -1.60 -20.78
CA SER A 239 -9.22 -2.59 -19.72
C SER A 239 -10.38 -2.15 -18.83
N LEU A 240 -10.39 -0.89 -18.39
CA LEU A 240 -11.43 -0.36 -17.51
C LEU A 240 -12.82 -0.42 -18.14
N THR A 241 -12.98 -0.11 -19.43
CA THR A 241 -14.29 -0.22 -20.11
C THR A 241 -14.66 -1.64 -20.52
N SER A 242 -13.69 -2.55 -20.62
CA SER A 242 -13.95 -3.98 -20.79
C SER A 242 -14.48 -4.60 -19.49
N ASP A 243 -13.98 -4.13 -18.35
CA ASP A 243 -14.29 -4.68 -17.04
C ASP A 243 -15.52 -4.01 -16.41
N ALA A 244 -15.68 -2.69 -16.54
CA ALA A 244 -16.78 -1.94 -15.96
C ALA A 244 -18.15 -2.44 -16.48
N PRO A 245 -19.16 -2.67 -15.60
CA PRO A 245 -20.49 -3.15 -16.02
C PRO A 245 -21.19 -2.23 -17.02
N SER A 246 -20.99 -0.92 -16.90
CA SER A 246 -21.53 0.10 -17.80
C SER A 246 -20.66 0.28 -19.05
N GLY A 247 -19.44 -0.26 -19.04
CA GLY A 247 -18.48 -0.23 -20.12
C GLY A 247 -18.29 1.17 -20.73
N LYS A 248 -18.50 1.26 -22.05
CA LYS A 248 -18.39 2.52 -22.80
C LYS A 248 -19.65 3.39 -22.75
N GLU A 249 -20.74 2.87 -22.19
CA GLU A 249 -22.03 3.57 -22.08
C GLU A 249 -22.21 4.21 -20.69
N GLY A 250 -21.26 3.99 -19.76
CA GLY A 250 -21.28 4.59 -18.43
C GLY A 250 -21.12 6.10 -18.46
N ALA A 251 -21.87 6.79 -17.58
CA ALA A 251 -21.84 8.25 -17.47
C ALA A 251 -20.43 8.80 -17.23
N ALA A 252 -19.62 8.12 -16.40
CA ALA A 252 -18.23 8.48 -16.13
C ALA A 252 -17.36 8.42 -17.41
N PHE A 253 -17.42 7.31 -18.15
CA PHE A 253 -16.66 7.17 -19.39
C PHE A 253 -17.12 8.16 -20.46
N MET A 254 -18.42 8.40 -20.60
CA MET A 254 -18.95 9.40 -21.52
C MET A 254 -18.49 10.81 -21.18
N ALA A 255 -18.49 11.20 -19.90
CA ALA A 255 -17.97 12.49 -19.46
C ALA A 255 -16.46 12.63 -19.75
N LEU A 256 -15.67 11.59 -19.46
CA LEU A 256 -14.23 11.56 -19.79
C LEU A 256 -13.98 11.68 -21.29
N MET A 257 -14.77 11.02 -22.12
CA MET A 257 -14.62 11.10 -23.59
C MET A 257 -15.09 12.44 -24.15
N ALA A 258 -16.13 13.05 -23.57
CA ALA A 258 -16.57 14.39 -23.92
C ALA A 258 -15.47 15.42 -23.61
N GLU A 259 -14.87 15.34 -22.42
CA GLU A 259 -13.78 16.23 -22.04
C GLU A 259 -12.52 15.97 -22.86
N LYS A 260 -12.17 14.70 -23.12
CA LYS A 260 -11.10 14.34 -24.05
C LYS A 260 -11.32 14.96 -25.43
N ALA A 261 -12.53 14.93 -25.96
CA ALA A 261 -12.85 15.51 -27.26
C ALA A 261 -12.72 17.04 -27.23
N ARG A 262 -13.20 17.69 -26.16
CA ARG A 262 -13.05 19.13 -25.95
C ARG A 262 -11.58 19.54 -25.90
N LEU A 263 -10.77 18.84 -25.12
CA LEU A 263 -9.33 19.09 -24.98
C LEU A 263 -8.57 18.79 -26.28
N ALA A 264 -8.92 17.70 -26.97
CA ALA A 264 -8.31 17.36 -28.25
C ALA A 264 -8.55 18.43 -29.32
N ALA A 265 -9.70 19.12 -29.29
CA ALA A 265 -10.00 20.23 -30.18
C ALA A 265 -9.15 21.48 -29.90
N LEU A 266 -8.53 21.58 -28.72
CA LEU A 266 -7.61 22.67 -28.35
C LEU A 266 -6.16 22.37 -28.73
N LEU A 267 -5.85 21.15 -29.19
CA LEU A 267 -4.49 20.78 -29.56
C LEU A 267 -4.12 21.36 -30.93
N PRO A 268 -2.93 21.99 -31.07
CA PRO A 268 -2.49 22.55 -32.35
C PRO A 268 -2.31 21.47 -33.42
N GLU A 269 -2.42 21.83 -34.70
CA GLU A 269 -2.11 20.89 -35.77
C GLU A 269 -0.65 20.39 -35.67
N GLY A 270 -0.43 19.08 -35.85
CA GLY A 270 0.90 18.48 -35.75
C GLY A 270 1.43 18.24 -34.33
N TRP A 271 0.64 18.51 -33.29
CA TRP A 271 1.05 18.36 -31.87
C TRP A 271 1.65 17.00 -31.50
N SER A 272 1.22 15.93 -32.17
CA SER A 272 1.70 14.57 -31.92
C SER A 272 3.09 14.29 -32.51
N ARG A 273 3.61 15.19 -33.35
CA ARG A 273 4.91 15.05 -34.05
C ARG A 273 5.95 16.07 -33.59
N ASP A 274 5.52 17.19 -33.03
CA ASP A 274 6.39 18.27 -32.58
C ASP A 274 5.95 18.78 -31.21
N MET A 275 6.78 18.55 -30.19
CA MET A 275 6.50 19.00 -28.83
C MET A 275 6.50 20.54 -28.71
N THR A 276 7.21 21.25 -29.58
CA THR A 276 7.30 22.72 -29.52
C THR A 276 5.96 23.40 -29.75
N THR A 277 4.99 22.72 -30.36
CA THR A 277 3.62 23.24 -30.49
C THR A 277 2.97 23.48 -29.12
N PHE A 278 3.35 22.73 -28.08
CA PHE A 278 2.87 22.95 -26.72
C PHE A 278 3.40 24.26 -26.11
N LEU A 279 4.53 24.79 -26.60
CA LEU A 279 5.04 26.09 -26.15
C LEU A 279 4.13 27.26 -26.56
N SER A 280 3.27 27.05 -27.55
CA SER A 280 2.29 28.03 -28.01
C SER A 280 0.94 27.97 -27.27
N LEU A 281 0.74 26.95 -26.43
CA LEU A 281 -0.49 26.80 -25.66
C LEU A 281 -0.55 27.82 -24.51
N SER A 282 -1.76 28.30 -24.21
CA SER A 282 -1.96 29.12 -23.01
C SER A 282 -1.72 28.30 -21.75
N GLN A 283 -1.31 28.97 -20.68
CA GLN A 283 -1.12 28.32 -19.38
C GLN A 283 -2.39 27.63 -18.89
N GLU A 284 -3.56 28.24 -19.10
CA GLU A 284 -4.87 27.65 -18.76
C GLU A 284 -5.13 26.31 -19.48
N VAL A 285 -4.80 26.23 -20.77
CA VAL A 285 -4.95 24.99 -21.55
C VAL A 285 -3.96 23.93 -21.07
N LEU A 286 -2.71 24.30 -20.81
CA LEU A 286 -1.70 23.37 -20.28
C LEU A 286 -2.13 22.81 -18.91
N LEU A 287 -2.62 23.64 -18.00
CA LEU A 287 -3.10 23.21 -16.69
C LEU A 287 -4.33 22.30 -16.79
N SER A 288 -5.25 22.58 -17.73
CA SER A 288 -6.40 21.71 -17.99
C SER A 288 -5.98 20.34 -18.53
N LEU A 289 -5.02 20.31 -19.45
CA LEU A 289 -4.46 19.06 -19.99
C LEU A 289 -3.75 18.25 -18.89
N LEU A 290 -2.93 18.90 -18.07
CA LEU A 290 -2.25 18.26 -16.94
C LEU A 290 -3.26 17.70 -15.95
N SER A 291 -4.26 18.48 -15.55
CA SER A 291 -5.33 18.03 -14.66
C SER A 291 -6.05 16.79 -15.19
N PHE A 292 -6.43 16.79 -16.48
CA PHE A 292 -7.07 15.65 -17.12
C PHE A 292 -6.15 14.41 -17.17
N CYS A 293 -4.89 14.59 -17.58
CA CYS A 293 -3.90 13.50 -17.60
C CYS A 293 -3.67 12.89 -16.22
N THR A 294 -3.58 13.72 -15.18
CA THR A 294 -3.44 13.26 -13.80
C THR A 294 -4.67 12.50 -13.33
N ALA A 295 -5.87 12.99 -13.60
CA ALA A 295 -7.10 12.28 -13.30
C ALA A 295 -7.14 10.91 -13.99
N CYS A 296 -6.84 10.83 -15.29
CA CYS A 296 -6.78 9.55 -16.02
C CYS A 296 -5.67 8.60 -15.55
N SER A 297 -4.68 9.08 -14.79
CA SER A 297 -3.59 8.26 -14.24
C SER A 297 -3.95 7.55 -12.93
N LEU A 298 -5.08 7.88 -12.30
CA LEU A 298 -5.48 7.24 -11.05
C LEU A 298 -5.81 5.77 -11.28
N ASN A 299 -5.34 4.91 -10.38
CA ASN A 299 -5.68 3.50 -10.38
C ASN A 299 -5.93 3.02 -8.95
N GLY A 300 -7.18 2.62 -8.67
CA GLY A 300 -7.57 2.04 -7.39
C GLY A 300 -8.17 0.64 -7.53
N VAL A 301 -7.92 -0.05 -8.64
CA VAL A 301 -8.44 -1.41 -8.84
C VAL A 301 -7.87 -2.33 -7.77
N GLN A 302 -8.75 -2.98 -7.02
CA GLN A 302 -8.38 -3.88 -5.94
C GLN A 302 -8.26 -5.31 -6.46
N THR A 303 -7.24 -6.01 -5.99
CA THR A 303 -6.96 -7.41 -6.31
C THR A 303 -7.02 -8.26 -5.05
N ARG A 304 -6.95 -9.58 -5.22
CA ARG A 304 -6.74 -10.51 -4.10
C ARG A 304 -5.28 -10.91 -4.05
N GLU A 305 -4.56 -10.37 -3.07
CA GLU A 305 -3.18 -10.72 -2.79
C GLU A 305 -3.14 -11.61 -1.57
N TYR A 306 -2.56 -12.80 -1.70
CA TYR A 306 -2.43 -13.76 -0.59
C TYR A 306 -3.74 -14.13 0.12
N GLY A 307 -4.88 -14.04 -0.59
CA GLY A 307 -6.21 -14.38 -0.05
C GLY A 307 -6.97 -13.19 0.52
N HIS A 308 -6.35 -12.01 0.64
CA HIS A 308 -6.95 -10.80 1.16
C HIS A 308 -7.16 -9.76 0.06
N THR A 309 -8.17 -8.92 0.21
CA THR A 309 -8.40 -7.79 -0.69
C THR A 309 -7.37 -6.69 -0.42
N SER A 310 -6.70 -6.21 -1.45
CA SER A 310 -5.74 -5.10 -1.35
C SER A 310 -6.42 -3.81 -0.85
N ARG A 311 -5.74 -2.98 -0.05
CA ARG A 311 -6.25 -1.65 0.31
C ARG A 311 -6.35 -0.76 -0.94
N SER A 312 -7.36 0.09 -0.99
CA SER A 312 -7.49 1.05 -2.08
C SER A 312 -6.50 2.21 -1.85
N PRO A 313 -5.62 2.54 -2.81
CA PRO A 313 -4.79 3.73 -2.71
C PRO A 313 -5.61 5.04 -2.84
N LEU A 314 -6.90 4.95 -3.22
CA LEU A 314 -7.76 6.10 -3.43
C LEU A 314 -8.40 6.63 -2.14
N ASP A 315 -8.40 5.87 -1.04
CA ASP A 315 -9.14 6.22 0.19
C ASP A 315 -8.83 7.64 0.70
N THR A 316 -7.54 8.01 0.79
CA THR A 316 -7.13 9.35 1.23
C THR A 316 -7.51 10.43 0.21
N LEU A 317 -7.41 10.13 -1.08
CA LEU A 317 -7.76 11.06 -2.15
C LEU A 317 -9.26 11.34 -2.17
N GLU A 318 -10.08 10.31 -2.00
CA GLU A 318 -11.54 10.40 -1.97
C GLU A 318 -12.03 11.31 -0.85
N SER A 319 -11.47 11.14 0.35
CA SER A 319 -11.73 12.03 1.48
C SER A 319 -11.32 13.48 1.17
N ALA A 320 -10.14 13.68 0.57
CA ALA A 320 -9.64 15.01 0.23
C ALA A 320 -10.47 15.73 -0.85
N ILE A 321 -11.05 15.00 -1.80
CA ILE A 321 -11.89 15.57 -2.87
C ILE A 321 -13.37 15.63 -2.51
N GLY A 322 -13.78 15.14 -1.34
CA GLY A 322 -15.19 15.07 -0.94
C GLY A 322 -16.00 14.11 -1.82
N PHE A 323 -15.39 13.00 -2.22
CA PHE A 323 -15.98 12.03 -3.15
C PHE A 323 -17.09 11.22 -2.48
N HIS A 324 -18.17 10.99 -3.21
CA HIS A 324 -19.19 10.02 -2.84
C HIS A 324 -19.64 9.21 -4.06
N MET A 325 -19.54 7.88 -3.98
CA MET A 325 -19.77 6.99 -5.13
C MET A 325 -21.14 7.16 -5.80
N ARG A 326 -22.20 7.44 -5.02
CA ARG A 326 -23.56 7.65 -5.54
C ARG A 326 -23.76 8.89 -6.43
N ASP A 327 -22.78 9.79 -6.51
CA ASP A 327 -22.83 10.89 -7.48
C ASP A 327 -22.55 10.42 -8.92
N TRP A 328 -21.92 9.25 -9.06
CA TRP A 328 -21.47 8.71 -10.35
C TRP A 328 -22.05 7.34 -10.67
N TRP A 329 -22.56 6.61 -9.67
CA TRP A 329 -23.01 5.24 -9.81
C TRP A 329 -24.31 4.95 -9.05
N GLN A 330 -25.12 4.04 -9.61
CA GLN A 330 -26.37 3.57 -9.01
C GLN A 330 -26.43 2.03 -9.00
N PRO A 331 -26.71 1.38 -7.86
CA PRO A 331 -26.82 -0.07 -7.80
C PRO A 331 -28.12 -0.56 -8.46
N THR A 332 -27.99 -1.45 -9.42
CA THR A 332 -29.09 -2.12 -10.13
C THR A 332 -28.95 -3.63 -10.04
N LYS A 333 -30.00 -4.36 -10.40
CA LYS A 333 -29.95 -5.81 -10.60
C LYS A 333 -28.90 -6.19 -11.65
N ALA A 334 -28.80 -5.42 -12.73
CA ALA A 334 -27.90 -5.74 -13.83
C ALA A 334 -26.43 -5.54 -13.47
N ASN A 335 -26.09 -4.48 -12.71
CA ASN A 335 -24.70 -4.11 -12.46
C ASN A 335 -24.15 -4.56 -11.09
N PHE A 336 -25.01 -4.88 -10.12
CA PHE A 336 -24.58 -5.16 -8.75
C PHE A 336 -25.37 -6.27 -8.06
N PHE A 337 -26.66 -6.07 -7.78
CA PHE A 337 -27.44 -7.01 -6.98
C PHE A 337 -27.57 -8.40 -7.63
N GLY A 338 -27.58 -8.48 -8.96
CA GLY A 338 -27.59 -9.76 -9.69
C GLY A 338 -26.31 -10.59 -9.48
N HIS A 339 -25.20 -9.96 -9.11
CA HIS A 339 -23.92 -10.62 -8.85
C HIS A 339 -23.78 -11.10 -7.40
N LEU A 340 -24.58 -10.57 -6.47
CA LEU A 340 -24.56 -10.97 -5.06
C LEU A 340 -25.32 -12.27 -4.80
N LYS A 341 -24.97 -12.99 -3.73
CA LYS A 341 -25.78 -14.08 -3.18
C LYS A 341 -27.02 -13.49 -2.48
N LYS A 342 -28.13 -14.23 -2.42
CA LYS A 342 -29.36 -13.76 -1.77
C LYS A 342 -29.15 -13.26 -0.32
N PRO A 343 -28.38 -13.93 0.55
CA PRO A 343 -28.08 -13.39 1.89
C PRO A 343 -27.37 -12.04 1.87
N GLN A 344 -26.47 -11.81 0.91
CA GLN A 344 -25.76 -10.53 0.76
C GLN A 344 -26.70 -9.40 0.29
N ILE A 345 -27.70 -9.71 -0.54
CA ILE A 345 -28.74 -8.72 -0.92
C ILE A 345 -29.57 -8.32 0.31
N ILE A 346 -29.92 -9.28 1.16
CA ILE A 346 -30.66 -9.03 2.41
C ILE A 346 -29.82 -8.21 3.39
N ALA A 347 -28.53 -8.54 3.53
CA ALA A 347 -27.59 -7.78 4.35
C ALA A 347 -27.48 -6.32 3.87
N ALA A 348 -27.31 -6.10 2.57
CA ALA A 348 -27.29 -4.75 1.99
C ALA A 348 -28.56 -3.96 2.32
N LEU A 349 -29.75 -4.58 2.21
CA LEU A 349 -31.01 -3.93 2.58
C LEU A 349 -31.07 -3.55 4.07
N ASN A 350 -30.58 -4.42 4.97
CA ASN A 350 -30.49 -4.10 6.39
C ASN A 350 -29.50 -2.97 6.68
N GLU A 351 -28.32 -2.99 6.06
CA GLU A 351 -27.31 -1.93 6.18
C GLU A 351 -27.84 -0.57 5.71
N ALA A 352 -28.68 -0.56 4.68
CA ALA A 352 -29.37 0.63 4.19
C ALA A 352 -30.54 1.09 5.08
N GLY A 353 -30.80 0.42 6.21
CA GLY A 353 -31.92 0.71 7.11
C GLY A 353 -33.29 0.21 6.60
N LEU A 354 -33.32 -0.58 5.52
CA LEU A 354 -34.53 -1.08 4.85
C LEU A 354 -34.94 -2.46 5.39
N SER A 355 -35.01 -2.61 6.72
CA SER A 355 -35.26 -3.90 7.38
C SER A 355 -36.59 -4.57 6.99
N GLY A 356 -37.63 -3.79 6.65
CA GLY A 356 -38.88 -4.31 6.10
C GLY A 356 -38.68 -4.99 4.74
N ALA A 357 -38.03 -4.29 3.81
CA ALA A 357 -37.70 -4.84 2.48
C ALA A 357 -36.74 -6.04 2.58
N ALA A 358 -35.83 -6.04 3.56
CA ALA A 358 -34.94 -7.17 3.82
C ALA A 358 -35.72 -8.44 4.21
N ARG A 359 -36.72 -8.33 5.11
CA ARG A 359 -37.60 -9.43 5.51
C ARG A 359 -38.47 -9.94 4.36
N ASP A 360 -38.92 -9.06 3.47
CA ASP A 360 -39.66 -9.46 2.28
C ASP A 360 -38.76 -10.23 1.31
N ALA A 361 -37.52 -9.77 1.11
CA ALA A 361 -36.52 -10.43 0.28
C ALA A 361 -36.16 -11.85 0.75
N GLU A 362 -36.25 -12.17 2.06
CA GLU A 362 -36.04 -13.53 2.59
C GLU A 362 -36.96 -14.57 1.95
N LYS A 363 -38.17 -14.18 1.52
CA LYS A 363 -39.17 -15.08 0.93
C LYS A 363 -39.12 -15.13 -0.59
N MET A 364 -38.34 -14.25 -1.23
CA MET A 364 -38.25 -14.11 -2.68
C MET A 364 -37.21 -15.04 -3.31
N LYS A 365 -37.29 -15.29 -4.63
CA LYS A 365 -36.17 -15.90 -5.36
C LYS A 365 -35.05 -14.87 -5.51
N LYS A 366 -33.80 -15.32 -5.71
CA LYS A 366 -32.62 -14.44 -5.86
C LYS A 366 -32.84 -13.31 -6.89
N GLY A 367 -33.41 -13.66 -8.04
CA GLY A 367 -33.64 -12.71 -9.13
C GLY A 367 -34.67 -11.62 -8.78
N ASP A 368 -35.70 -11.97 -8.00
CA ASP A 368 -36.75 -11.05 -7.57
C ASP A 368 -36.26 -10.19 -6.41
N ALA A 369 -35.50 -10.78 -5.48
CA ALA A 369 -34.83 -10.06 -4.40
C ALA A 369 -33.87 -8.98 -4.95
N ALA A 370 -33.20 -9.25 -6.06
CA ALA A 370 -32.34 -8.27 -6.72
C ALA A 370 -33.12 -7.10 -7.35
N GLU A 371 -34.27 -7.36 -8.00
CA GLU A 371 -35.14 -6.28 -8.51
C GLU A 371 -35.75 -5.47 -7.37
N HIS A 372 -36.17 -6.15 -6.30
CA HIS A 372 -36.70 -5.52 -5.11
C HIS A 372 -35.67 -4.61 -4.45
N ALA A 373 -34.42 -5.06 -4.33
CA ALA A 373 -33.33 -4.24 -3.80
C ALA A 373 -33.06 -3.01 -4.67
N GLU A 374 -32.99 -3.16 -6.00
CA GLU A 374 -32.86 -2.05 -6.93
C GLU A 374 -33.97 -1.00 -6.75
N HIS A 375 -35.22 -1.45 -6.63
CA HIS A 375 -36.36 -0.55 -6.44
C HIS A 375 -36.23 0.29 -5.17
N HIS A 376 -35.91 -0.34 -4.04
CA HIS A 376 -35.84 0.35 -2.74
C HIS A 376 -34.56 1.17 -2.54
N MET A 377 -33.46 0.80 -3.20
CA MET A 377 -32.17 1.46 -3.06
C MET A 377 -32.01 2.69 -3.98
N LYS A 378 -32.92 2.88 -4.93
CA LYS A 378 -32.85 3.94 -5.94
C LYS A 378 -32.70 5.35 -5.35
N ASP A 379 -33.46 5.64 -4.29
CA ASP A 379 -33.59 6.99 -3.74
C ASP A 379 -32.72 7.23 -2.49
N ASN A 380 -31.94 6.22 -2.06
CA ASN A 380 -31.00 6.37 -0.96
C ASN A 380 -29.57 6.67 -1.46
N ARG A 381 -28.66 6.99 -0.54
CA ARG A 381 -27.22 7.17 -0.84
C ARG A 381 -26.36 6.00 -0.36
N TRP A 382 -26.96 4.83 -0.13
CA TRP A 382 -26.23 3.66 0.38
C TRP A 382 -25.21 3.15 -0.65
N VAL A 383 -24.03 2.78 -0.15
CA VAL A 383 -22.94 2.16 -0.92
C VAL A 383 -22.39 1.04 -0.02
N PRO A 384 -21.99 -0.12 -0.56
CA PRO A 384 -21.35 -1.15 0.24
C PRO A 384 -20.12 -0.58 0.97
N GLY A 385 -19.92 -0.91 2.25
CA GLY A 385 -18.83 -0.35 3.07
C GLY A 385 -17.45 -0.50 2.42
N TRP A 386 -17.19 -1.64 1.78
CA TRP A 386 -15.94 -1.92 1.06
C TRP A 386 -15.70 -1.07 -0.21
N MET A 387 -16.70 -0.33 -0.66
CA MET A 387 -16.59 0.65 -1.75
C MET A 387 -16.50 2.10 -1.24
N CYS A 388 -16.61 2.32 0.07
CA CYS A 388 -16.46 3.63 0.70
C CYS A 388 -15.00 3.82 1.13
N ALA A 389 -14.54 5.07 1.13
CA ALA A 389 -13.35 5.42 1.90
C ALA A 389 -13.63 5.22 3.40
N PRO A 390 -12.68 4.72 4.19
CA PRO A 390 -12.82 4.66 5.65
C PRO A 390 -13.12 6.05 6.18
N HIS A 391 -14.10 6.17 7.08
CA HIS A 391 -14.35 7.45 7.75
C HIS A 391 -13.10 7.82 8.55
N PRO A 392 -12.61 9.07 8.45
CA PRO A 392 -11.52 9.52 9.30
C PRO A 392 -12.00 9.40 10.75
N GLN A 393 -11.38 8.51 11.52
CA GLN A 393 -11.51 8.54 12.97
C GLN A 393 -10.95 9.89 13.42
N THR A 394 -11.82 10.80 13.83
CA THR A 394 -11.42 12.00 14.56
C THR A 394 -10.88 11.56 15.90
N ASP A 395 -9.60 11.19 15.94
CA ASP A 395 -8.80 11.20 17.16
C ASP A 395 -8.71 12.66 17.62
N THR A 396 -9.74 13.06 18.35
CA THR A 396 -9.72 14.31 19.12
C THR A 396 -9.00 14.00 20.42
N THR A 397 -7.72 13.65 20.33
CA THR A 397 -6.84 13.79 21.48
C THR A 397 -6.41 15.26 21.50
N GLU A 398 -7.14 16.04 22.29
CA GLU A 398 -6.75 17.38 22.72
C GLU A 398 -5.34 17.31 23.34
N ARG A 399 -4.31 17.54 22.52
CA ARG A 399 -3.01 17.95 23.01
C ARG A 399 -3.14 19.43 23.37
N THR A 400 -3.61 19.70 24.58
CA THR A 400 -3.45 21.01 25.21
C THR A 400 -1.96 21.30 25.33
N ASP A 401 -1.43 22.08 24.40
CA ASP A 401 -0.12 22.70 24.54
C ASP A 401 -0.20 23.75 25.66
N ASN A 402 0.29 23.37 26.85
CA ASN A 402 0.62 24.33 27.90
C ASN A 402 1.93 25.04 27.49
N LEU A 403 1.79 26.15 26.79
CA LEU A 403 2.84 27.16 26.61
C LEU A 403 2.34 28.48 27.21
N ALA A 404 2.50 28.60 28.53
CA ALA A 404 2.48 29.87 29.24
C ALA A 404 3.20 29.72 30.58
N ASP A 405 4.52 29.91 30.59
CA ASP A 405 5.22 30.68 31.63
C ASP A 405 6.70 30.84 31.27
N ALA A 406 7.03 32.01 30.69
CA ALA A 406 8.33 32.69 30.83
C ALA A 406 8.19 34.09 30.23
N ALA A 407 7.67 35.02 31.05
CA ALA A 407 7.91 36.45 30.89
C ALA A 407 8.79 36.91 32.07
#